data_AF-A0A2G0QFV9-F1
#
_entry.id   AF-A0A2G0QFV9-F1
#
_cell.length_a   1.000
_cell.length_b   1.000
_cell.length_c   1.000
_cell.angle_alpha   90.00
_cell.angle_beta   90.00
_cell.angle_gamma   90.00
#
_symmetry.space_group_name_H-M   'P 1'
#
loop_
_entity.id
_entity.type
_entity.pdbx_description
1 polymer ?
#
loop_
_entity_poly.entity_id
_entity_poly.type
_entity_poly.pdbx_seq_one_letter_code
_entity_poly.pdbx_strand_id
1 'polypeptide(L)'
;MSWPFLAVFFSGWLYIDAAYRGTNWQQWVFRPVTMLLLLLWACQAPNLEASGYLIIAGLLTTLLSDSIRMLPSKYLIFSFITLLLSYLLYTISFALNMGFSFFFPIPLILLAVGVVIMLVVWTRLDNMRWRVIDTFIMALLMVWVASEQYFSLGNESRLSVMTGAILLLLAHSINIIDRYRFPFKLSKAIVAAFGFIGHFLIIRSLFL
;
A
#
# COMPACT_ATOMS: atom_id res chain seq x y z
N MET A 1 -5.39 -8.64 23.13
CA MET A 1 -4.62 -8.98 21.91
C MET A 1 -5.49 -9.90 21.07
N SER A 2 -5.97 -9.44 19.92
CA SER A 2 -6.94 -10.17 19.11
C SER A 2 -6.23 -11.25 18.27
N TRP A 3 -6.79 -12.46 18.22
CA TRP A 3 -6.34 -13.60 17.39
C TRP A 3 -5.98 -13.24 15.91
N PRO A 4 -6.68 -12.31 15.23
CA PRO A 4 -6.33 -11.89 13.87
C PRO A 4 -4.93 -11.28 13.75
N PHE A 5 -4.43 -10.62 14.79
CA PHE A 5 -3.08 -10.02 14.79
C PHE A 5 -2.00 -11.09 14.62
N LEU A 6 -2.07 -12.17 15.42
CA LEU A 6 -1.14 -13.29 15.33
C LEU A 6 -1.24 -13.98 13.96
N ALA A 7 -2.47 -14.18 13.46
CA ALA A 7 -2.69 -14.79 12.16
C ALA A 7 -2.08 -13.97 11.01
N VAL A 8 -2.23 -12.64 11.02
CA VAL A 8 -1.62 -11.75 10.03
C VAL A 8 -0.09 -11.77 10.14
N PHE A 9 0.46 -11.73 11.36
CA PHE A 9 1.90 -11.75 11.57
C PHE A 9 2.54 -13.07 11.12
N PHE A 10 1.97 -14.22 11.53
CA PHE A 10 2.47 -15.54 11.13
C PHE A 10 2.29 -15.80 9.64
N SER A 11 1.15 -15.42 9.05
CA SER A 11 0.90 -15.59 7.62
C SER A 11 1.81 -14.68 6.78
N GLY A 12 2.05 -13.44 7.23
CA GLY A 12 3.01 -12.52 6.62
C GLY A 12 4.45 -13.05 6.70
N TRP A 13 4.86 -13.59 7.85
CA TRP A 13 6.17 -14.23 8.01
C TRP A 13 6.35 -15.41 7.08
N LEU A 14 5.37 -16.31 7.02
CA LEU A 14 5.40 -17.49 6.16
C LEU A 14 5.46 -17.10 4.67
N TYR A 15 4.78 -16.01 4.27
CA TYR A 15 4.92 -15.48 2.93
C TYR A 15 6.33 -14.97 2.65
N ILE A 16 6.95 -14.25 3.59
CA ILE A 16 8.31 -13.72 3.44
C ILE A 16 9.33 -14.85 3.33
N ASP A 17 9.23 -15.88 4.17
CA ASP A 17 10.08 -17.08 4.11
C ASP A 17 9.87 -17.85 2.79
N ALA A 18 8.62 -18.04 2.36
CA ALA A 18 8.31 -18.67 1.07
C ALA A 18 8.84 -17.84 -0.11
N ALA A 19 8.80 -16.51 -0.02
CA ALA A 19 9.31 -15.63 -1.05
C ALA A 19 10.83 -15.61 -1.13
N TYR A 20 11.50 -15.83 -0.01
CA TYR A 20 12.94 -16.03 0.03
C TYR A 20 13.34 -17.39 -0.58
N ARG A 21 12.57 -18.45 -0.34
CA ARG A 21 12.83 -19.82 -0.83
C ARG A 21 12.43 -20.07 -2.29
N GLY A 22 11.67 -19.17 -2.90
CA GLY A 22 11.29 -19.26 -4.32
C GLY A 22 10.16 -20.25 -4.62
N THR A 23 9.37 -20.67 -3.63
CA THR A 23 8.25 -21.60 -3.82
C THR A 23 7.02 -20.88 -4.34
N ASN A 24 6.80 -20.93 -5.67
CA ASN A 24 5.74 -20.18 -6.35
C ASN A 24 4.32 -20.50 -5.84
N TRP A 25 4.02 -21.74 -5.43
CA TRP A 25 2.69 -22.12 -4.93
C TRP A 25 2.36 -21.46 -3.59
N GLN A 26 3.32 -21.42 -2.66
CA GLN A 26 3.13 -20.80 -1.36
C GLN A 26 2.91 -19.29 -1.49
N GLN A 27 3.65 -18.62 -2.39
CA GLN A 27 3.42 -17.21 -2.69
C GLN A 27 2.01 -16.94 -3.24
N TRP A 28 1.47 -17.87 -4.02
CA TRP A 28 0.14 -17.73 -4.63
C TRP A 28 -0.98 -17.81 -3.60
N VAL A 29 -0.82 -18.66 -2.57
CA VAL A 29 -1.83 -18.87 -1.52
C VAL A 29 -1.69 -17.85 -0.40
N PHE A 30 -0.48 -17.63 0.13
CA PHE A 30 -0.33 -16.82 1.35
C PHE A 30 -0.61 -15.34 1.12
N ARG A 31 -0.39 -14.79 -0.08
CA ARG A 31 -0.64 -13.37 -0.38
C ARG A 31 -2.13 -12.96 -0.34
N PRO A 32 -3.06 -13.66 -1.01
CA PRO A 32 -4.48 -13.36 -0.85
C PRO A 32 -4.97 -13.70 0.55
N VAL A 33 -4.44 -14.75 1.20
CA VAL A 33 -4.84 -15.12 2.56
C VAL A 33 -4.47 -14.05 3.58
N THR A 34 -3.26 -13.49 3.55
CA THR A 34 -2.88 -12.37 4.45
C THR A 34 -3.78 -11.16 4.25
N MET A 35 -4.08 -10.80 3.00
CA MET A 35 -4.97 -9.67 2.69
C MET A 35 -6.42 -9.93 3.12
N LEU A 36 -6.93 -11.16 2.97
CA LEU A 36 -8.25 -11.54 3.47
C LEU A 36 -8.33 -11.48 5.00
N LEU A 37 -7.28 -11.93 5.70
CA LEU A 37 -7.21 -11.85 7.16
C LEU A 37 -7.21 -10.39 7.63
N LEU A 38 -6.45 -9.52 6.96
CA LEU A 38 -6.46 -8.08 7.21
C LEU A 38 -7.86 -7.48 7.00
N LEU A 39 -8.56 -7.92 5.96
CA LEU A 39 -9.91 -7.46 5.64
C LEU A 39 -10.94 -7.90 6.67
N LEU A 40 -10.92 -9.18 7.05
CA LEU A 40 -11.76 -9.71 8.11
C LEU A 40 -11.51 -9.01 9.45
N TRP A 41 -10.26 -8.61 9.70
CA TRP A 41 -9.93 -7.82 10.88
C TRP A 41 -10.48 -6.40 10.77
N ALA A 42 -10.33 -5.72 9.64
CA ALA A 42 -10.87 -4.38 9.42
C ALA A 42 -12.41 -4.33 9.60
N CYS A 43 -13.13 -5.37 9.16
CA CYS A 43 -14.58 -5.48 9.36
C CYS A 43 -15.02 -5.63 10.83
N GLN A 44 -14.10 -5.98 11.73
CA GLN A 44 -14.37 -6.09 13.17
C GLN A 44 -14.07 -4.79 13.94
N ALA A 45 -13.72 -3.70 13.23
CA ALA A 45 -13.45 -2.42 13.88
C ALA A 45 -14.71 -1.88 14.61
N PRO A 46 -14.58 -1.46 15.87
CA PRO A 46 -15.67 -0.82 16.59
C PRO A 46 -15.97 0.56 15.98
N ASN A 47 -17.24 0.96 15.93
CA ASN A 47 -17.69 2.28 15.46
C ASN A 47 -17.19 2.67 14.05
N LEU A 48 -17.47 1.82 13.05
CA LEU A 48 -17.14 2.10 11.65
C LEU A 48 -17.86 3.36 11.12
N GLU A 49 -17.10 4.44 10.98
CA GLU A 49 -17.53 5.67 10.31
C GLU A 49 -17.36 5.57 8.79
N ALA A 50 -17.84 6.59 8.05
CA ALA A 50 -17.72 6.66 6.59
C ALA A 50 -16.27 6.52 6.08
N SER A 51 -15.29 7.06 6.83
CA SER A 51 -13.86 6.88 6.55
C SER A 51 -13.42 5.42 6.67
N GLY A 52 -13.85 4.70 7.71
CA GLY A 52 -13.55 3.28 7.90
C GLY A 52 -14.02 2.39 6.75
N TYR A 53 -15.21 2.64 6.20
CA TYR A 53 -15.72 1.91 5.03
C TYR A 53 -14.87 2.13 3.78
N LEU A 54 -14.33 3.34 3.58
CA LEU A 54 -13.42 3.62 2.47
C LEU A 54 -12.08 2.91 2.62
N ILE A 55 -11.56 2.74 3.85
CA ILE A 55 -10.37 1.92 4.11
C ILE A 55 -10.61 0.45 3.75
N ILE A 56 -11.77 -0.11 4.14
CA ILE A 56 -12.14 -1.49 3.79
C ILE A 56 -12.27 -1.64 2.27
N ALA A 57 -12.91 -0.69 1.59
CA ALA A 57 -13.02 -0.68 0.13
C ALA A 57 -11.65 -0.54 -0.56
N GLY A 58 -10.76 0.29 -0.02
CA GLY A 58 -9.37 0.42 -0.46
C GLY A 58 -8.61 -0.90 -0.32
N LEU A 59 -8.83 -1.62 0.77
CA LEU A 59 -8.20 -2.92 0.98
C LEU A 59 -8.74 -3.99 0.03
N LEU A 60 -10.07 -4.03 -0.18
CA LEU A 60 -10.70 -4.90 -1.18
C LEU A 60 -10.12 -4.69 -2.58
N THR A 61 -9.95 -3.42 -2.97
CA THR A 61 -9.38 -3.07 -4.28
C THR A 61 -7.90 -3.42 -4.39
N THR A 62 -7.10 -3.32 -3.31
CA THR A 62 -5.73 -3.85 -3.31
C THR A 62 -5.69 -5.37 -3.47
N LEU A 63 -6.57 -6.10 -2.78
CA LEU A 63 -6.63 -7.56 -2.88
C LEU A 63 -6.98 -8.00 -4.31
N LEU A 64 -7.92 -7.29 -4.96
CA LEU A 64 -8.22 -7.49 -6.37
C LEU A 64 -6.99 -7.21 -7.24
N SER A 65 -6.34 -6.05 -7.06
CA SER A 65 -5.13 -5.68 -7.80
C SER A 65 -4.03 -6.73 -7.69
N ASP A 66 -3.83 -7.25 -6.48
CA ASP A 66 -2.83 -8.26 -6.17
C ASP A 66 -3.15 -9.62 -6.78
N SER A 67 -4.43 -10.01 -6.79
CA SER A 67 -4.93 -11.21 -7.46
C SER A 67 -4.77 -11.10 -8.98
N ILE A 68 -5.05 -9.93 -9.56
CA ILE A 68 -4.88 -9.68 -10.99
C ILE A 68 -3.39 -9.70 -11.38
N ARG A 69 -2.51 -9.23 -10.50
CA ARG A 69 -1.04 -9.25 -10.70
C ARG A 69 -0.47 -10.65 -10.81
N MET A 70 -1.16 -11.65 -10.27
CA MET A 70 -0.78 -13.06 -10.37
C MET A 70 -1.22 -13.70 -11.70
N LEU A 71 -2.12 -13.06 -12.44
CA LEU A 71 -2.56 -13.49 -13.77
C LEU A 71 -1.51 -13.10 -14.85
N PRO A 72 -1.63 -13.62 -16.09
CA PRO A 72 -0.70 -13.30 -17.17
C PRO A 72 -0.61 -11.79 -17.45
N SER A 73 0.54 -11.33 -17.96
CA SER A 73 0.86 -9.91 -18.21
C SER A 73 -0.17 -9.10 -19.01
N LYS A 74 -1.09 -9.76 -19.71
CA LYS A 74 -2.22 -9.12 -20.40
C LYS A 74 -3.16 -8.34 -19.46
N TYR A 75 -3.27 -8.73 -18.18
CA TYR A 75 -4.13 -8.06 -17.19
C TYR A 75 -3.42 -7.01 -16.34
N LEU A 76 -2.15 -6.73 -16.62
CA LEU A 76 -1.31 -5.86 -15.81
C LEU A 76 -1.85 -4.42 -15.77
N ILE A 77 -2.44 -3.95 -16.87
CA ILE A 77 -3.14 -2.65 -16.94
C ILE A 77 -4.28 -2.59 -15.91
N PHE A 78 -5.08 -3.66 -15.81
CA PHE A 78 -6.20 -3.72 -14.89
C PHE A 78 -5.74 -3.76 -13.42
N SER A 79 -4.60 -4.40 -13.14
CA SER A 79 -3.97 -4.35 -11.81
C SER A 79 -3.54 -2.91 -11.44
N PHE A 80 -2.96 -2.15 -12.37
CA PHE A 80 -2.61 -0.75 -12.08
C PHE A 80 -3.85 0.12 -11.85
N ILE A 81 -4.93 -0.06 -12.62
CA ILE A 81 -6.18 0.70 -12.43
C ILE A 81 -6.81 0.39 -11.06
N THR A 82 -6.86 -0.88 -10.67
CA THR A 82 -7.39 -1.29 -9.35
C THR A 82 -6.51 -0.81 -8.20
N LEU A 83 -5.19 -0.76 -8.39
CA LEU A 83 -4.27 -0.20 -7.39
C LEU A 83 -4.43 1.32 -7.26
N LEU A 84 -4.58 2.03 -8.39
CA LEU A 84 -4.88 3.46 -8.41
C LEU A 84 -6.16 3.75 -7.62
N LEU A 85 -7.21 2.96 -7.87
CA LEU A 85 -8.49 3.10 -7.20
C LEU A 85 -8.35 2.86 -5.69
N SER A 86 -7.53 1.92 -5.26
CA SER A 86 -7.25 1.71 -3.83
C SER A 86 -6.60 2.92 -3.18
N TYR A 87 -5.51 3.44 -3.77
CA TYR A 87 -4.85 4.63 -3.22
C TYR A 87 -5.75 5.86 -3.24
N LEU A 88 -6.63 5.98 -4.24
CA LEU A 88 -7.66 7.01 -4.26
C LEU A 88 -8.62 6.87 -3.06
N LEU A 89 -9.15 5.67 -2.82
CA LEU A 89 -10.08 5.41 -1.71
C LEU A 89 -9.43 5.69 -0.35
N TYR A 90 -8.17 5.29 -0.16
CA TYR A 90 -7.40 5.65 1.04
C TYR A 90 -7.21 7.15 1.18
N THR A 91 -6.83 7.83 0.11
CA THR A 91 -6.64 9.28 0.13
C THR A 91 -7.93 10.01 0.49
N ILE A 92 -9.07 9.61 -0.08
CA ILE A 92 -10.38 10.18 0.26
C ILE A 92 -10.73 9.88 1.72
N SER A 93 -10.54 8.62 2.17
CA SER A 93 -10.79 8.24 3.56
C SER A 93 -10.03 9.12 4.53
N PHE A 94 -8.76 9.38 4.23
CA PHE A 94 -7.93 10.22 5.08
C PHE A 94 -8.46 11.65 4.96
N ALA A 95 -8.64 12.19 3.76
CA ALA A 95 -9.04 13.57 3.54
C ALA A 95 -10.35 13.97 4.26
N LEU A 96 -11.29 13.05 4.46
CA LEU A 96 -12.55 13.32 5.20
C LEU A 96 -12.33 13.82 6.63
N ASN A 97 -11.23 13.42 7.27
CA ASN A 97 -10.93 13.77 8.67
C ASN A 97 -9.84 14.86 8.77
N MET A 98 -9.53 15.53 7.65
CA MET A 98 -8.45 16.51 7.56
C MET A 98 -8.91 17.90 8.00
N GLY A 99 -8.11 18.55 8.85
CA GLY A 99 -8.26 19.96 9.19
C GLY A 99 -7.53 20.86 8.18
N PHE A 100 -7.89 22.15 8.13
CA PHE A 100 -7.31 23.14 7.20
C PHE A 100 -5.91 23.66 7.59
N SER A 101 -5.04 22.81 8.13
CA SER A 101 -3.63 23.17 8.35
C SER A 101 -2.78 22.61 7.21
N PHE A 102 -1.98 23.46 6.56
CA PHE A 102 -1.13 23.07 5.45
C PHE A 102 0.34 23.20 5.84
N PHE A 103 1.08 22.10 5.85
CA PHE A 103 2.49 22.07 6.19
C PHE A 103 3.37 21.84 4.94
N PHE A 104 3.76 22.94 4.30
CA PHE A 104 4.49 22.97 3.03
C PHE A 104 5.72 22.04 2.88
N PRO A 105 6.54 21.77 3.92
CA PRO A 105 7.72 20.93 3.76
C PRO A 105 7.43 19.48 3.31
N ILE A 106 6.30 18.90 3.72
CA ILE A 106 5.95 17.50 3.40
C ILE A 106 5.77 17.28 1.89
N PRO A 107 4.87 18.01 1.20
CA PRO A 107 4.68 17.83 -0.23
C PRO A 107 5.96 18.11 -1.03
N LEU A 108 6.82 19.03 -0.57
CA LEU A 108 8.10 19.31 -1.23
C LEU A 108 9.06 18.12 -1.18
N ILE A 109 9.20 17.47 -0.01
CA ILE A 109 10.04 16.28 0.14
C ILE A 109 9.50 15.13 -0.69
N LEU A 110 8.17 14.91 -0.68
CA LEU A 110 7.53 13.87 -1.48
C LEU A 110 7.70 14.10 -2.98
N LEU A 111 7.62 15.36 -3.44
CA LEU A 111 7.85 15.72 -4.82
C LEU A 111 9.30 15.42 -5.22
N ALA A 112 10.29 15.79 -4.40
CA ALA A 112 11.70 15.50 -4.66
C ALA A 112 11.96 13.99 -4.76
N VAL A 113 11.46 13.21 -3.80
CA VAL A 113 11.54 11.73 -3.82
C VAL A 113 10.87 11.16 -5.06
N GLY A 114 9.70 11.69 -5.41
CA GLY A 114 8.93 11.22 -6.55
C GLY A 114 9.62 11.47 -7.89
N VAL A 115 10.21 12.65 -8.06
CA VAL A 115 11.00 13.00 -9.25
C VAL A 115 12.22 12.09 -9.37
N VAL A 116 12.96 11.87 -8.27
CA VAL A 116 14.14 10.99 -8.26
C VAL A 116 13.76 9.58 -8.72
N ILE A 117 12.73 8.97 -8.12
CA ILE A 117 12.29 7.62 -8.47
C ILE A 117 11.83 7.56 -9.93
N MET A 118 11.07 8.55 -10.40
CA MET A 118 10.62 8.60 -11.79
C MET A 118 11.78 8.70 -12.77
N LEU A 119 12.79 9.54 -12.49
CA LEU A 119 14.00 9.64 -13.33
C LEU A 119 14.77 8.32 -13.40
N VAL A 120 14.86 7.58 -12.29
CA VAL A 120 15.53 6.26 -12.28
C VAL A 120 14.85 5.29 -13.25
N VAL A 121 13.52 5.25 -13.26
CA VAL A 121 12.74 4.25 -14.01
C VAL A 121 12.38 4.74 -15.43
N TRP A 122 12.48 6.05 -15.69
CA TRP A 122 12.03 6.73 -16.93
C TRP A 122 12.45 6.03 -18.23
N THR A 123 13.72 5.62 -18.31
CA THR A 123 14.31 5.07 -19.54
C THR A 123 13.80 3.68 -19.93
N ARG A 124 13.13 2.97 -19.01
CA ARG A 124 12.67 1.58 -19.17
C ARG A 124 11.16 1.43 -19.13
N LEU A 125 10.45 2.51 -18.83
CA LEU A 125 9.00 2.55 -18.93
C LEU A 125 8.70 2.62 -20.44
N ASP A 126 8.24 1.55 -21.07
CA ASP A 126 7.81 1.62 -22.48
C ASP A 126 6.37 2.16 -22.56
N ASN A 127 5.43 1.49 -23.21
CA ASN A 127 4.03 1.94 -23.35
C ASN A 127 3.25 2.10 -22.03
N MET A 128 3.81 1.69 -20.89
CA MET A 128 3.17 1.76 -19.57
C MET A 128 3.49 3.04 -18.79
N ARG A 129 4.25 4.00 -19.34
CA ARG A 129 4.71 5.21 -18.59
C ARG A 129 3.57 5.90 -17.86
N TRP A 130 2.52 6.25 -18.60
CA TRP A 130 1.39 7.01 -18.07
C TRP A 130 0.70 6.31 -16.91
N ARG A 131 0.52 4.98 -17.00
CA ARG A 131 -0.14 4.20 -15.92
C ARG A 131 0.71 4.11 -14.67
N VAL A 132 2.03 3.99 -14.82
CA VAL A 132 2.96 3.98 -13.68
C VAL A 132 3.03 5.37 -13.05
N ILE A 133 3.04 6.43 -13.85
CA ILE A 133 3.03 7.82 -13.36
C ILE A 133 1.75 8.11 -12.58
N ASP A 134 0.57 7.81 -13.13
CA ASP A 134 -0.71 8.07 -12.48
C ASP A 134 -0.81 7.36 -11.12
N THR A 135 -0.47 6.07 -11.08
CA THR A 135 -0.51 5.27 -9.84
C THR A 135 0.49 5.75 -8.80
N PHE A 136 1.67 6.16 -9.23
CA PHE A 136 2.70 6.65 -8.33
C PHE A 136 2.39 8.06 -7.79
N ILE A 137 1.85 8.96 -8.62
CA ILE A 137 1.35 10.26 -8.17
C ILE A 137 0.27 10.06 -7.12
N MET A 138 -0.68 9.15 -7.34
CA MET A 138 -1.71 8.87 -6.34
C MET A 138 -1.14 8.31 -5.04
N ALA A 139 -0.10 7.45 -5.12
CA ALA A 139 0.60 6.97 -3.92
C ALA A 139 1.27 8.12 -3.15
N LEU A 140 1.88 9.10 -3.85
CA LEU A 140 2.44 10.31 -3.23
C LEU A 140 1.37 11.17 -2.58
N LEU A 141 0.23 11.37 -3.26
CA LEU A 141 -0.92 12.11 -2.70
C LEU A 141 -1.45 11.44 -1.43
N MET A 142 -1.57 10.11 -1.43
CA MET A 142 -1.99 9.34 -0.26
C MET A 142 -1.05 9.56 0.93
N VAL A 143 0.27 9.49 0.72
CA VAL A 143 1.25 9.74 1.78
C VAL A 143 1.22 11.18 2.25
N TRP A 144 1.05 12.13 1.33
CA TRP A 144 0.95 13.54 1.67
C TRP A 144 -0.24 13.79 2.60
N VAL A 145 -1.44 13.38 2.20
CA VAL A 145 -2.67 13.57 3.00
C VAL A 145 -2.57 12.88 4.37
N ALA A 146 -2.02 11.66 4.42
CA ALA A 146 -1.79 10.94 5.66
C ALA A 146 -0.80 11.65 6.59
N SER A 147 0.26 12.23 6.02
CA SER A 147 1.30 12.94 6.78
C SER A 147 0.76 14.26 7.33
N GLU A 148 0.09 15.07 6.51
CA GLU A 148 -0.52 16.33 6.96
C GLU A 148 -1.40 16.11 8.18
N GLN A 149 -2.25 15.09 8.15
CA GLN A 149 -3.12 14.78 9.28
C GLN A 149 -2.40 14.46 10.58
N TYR A 150 -1.28 13.77 10.49
CA TYR A 150 -0.46 13.47 11.66
C TYR A 150 0.14 14.74 12.23
N PHE A 151 0.71 15.61 11.39
CA PHE A 151 1.30 16.87 11.84
C PHE A 151 0.25 17.89 12.34
N SER A 152 -1.00 17.85 11.85
CA SER A 152 -2.07 18.74 12.32
C SER A 152 -2.52 18.50 13.76
N LEU A 153 -2.69 17.24 14.16
CA LEU A 153 -3.40 16.88 15.39
C LEU A 153 -2.65 15.88 16.28
N GLY A 154 -1.54 15.30 15.81
CA GLY A 154 -0.61 14.52 16.63
C GLY A 154 -1.24 13.36 17.40
N ASN A 155 -1.94 12.45 16.72
CA ASN A 155 -2.61 11.29 17.35
C ASN A 155 -1.95 9.95 16.91
N GLU A 156 -1.95 8.95 17.80
CA GLU A 156 -1.44 7.59 17.58
C GLU A 156 -2.10 6.90 16.38
N SER A 157 -3.42 7.04 16.22
CA SER A 157 -4.16 6.51 15.07
C SER A 157 -3.60 7.07 13.75
N ARG A 158 -3.34 8.38 13.70
CA ARG A 158 -2.82 9.07 12.51
C ARG A 158 -1.36 8.76 12.23
N LEU A 159 -0.56 8.54 13.28
CA LEU A 159 0.81 8.04 13.14
C LEU A 159 0.81 6.68 12.45
N SER A 160 -0.11 5.78 12.86
CA SER A 160 -0.28 4.47 12.23
C SER A 160 -0.66 4.59 10.76
N VAL A 161 -1.58 5.48 10.40
CA VAL A 161 -1.92 5.76 8.99
C VAL A 161 -0.73 6.30 8.18
N MET A 162 -0.01 7.30 8.72
CA MET A 162 1.16 7.90 8.06
C MET A 162 2.26 6.87 7.81
N THR A 163 2.64 6.13 8.85
CA THR A 163 3.67 5.09 8.75
C THR A 163 3.25 3.97 7.79
N GLY A 164 1.97 3.57 7.82
CA GLY A 164 1.41 2.61 6.88
C GLY A 164 1.48 3.09 5.43
N ALA A 165 1.07 4.33 5.17
CA ALA A 165 1.12 4.95 3.84
C ALA A 165 2.55 5.05 3.30
N ILE A 166 3.52 5.45 4.13
CA ILE A 166 4.95 5.52 3.75
C ILE A 166 5.46 4.13 3.35
N LEU A 167 5.12 3.09 4.09
CA LEU A 167 5.52 1.72 3.76
C LEU A 167 4.90 1.25 2.43
N LEU A 168 3.63 1.60 2.17
CA LEU A 168 2.99 1.30 0.88
C LEU A 168 3.69 2.02 -0.29
N LEU A 169 4.09 3.29 -0.11
CA LEU A 169 4.86 4.03 -1.11
C LEU A 169 6.24 3.39 -1.34
N LEU A 170 6.93 2.97 -0.28
CA LEU A 170 8.21 2.25 -0.39
C LEU A 170 8.04 0.91 -1.12
N ALA A 171 7.02 0.12 -0.77
CA ALA A 171 6.68 -1.12 -1.45
C ALA A 171 6.43 -0.89 -2.94
N HIS A 172 5.66 0.16 -3.28
CA HIS A 172 5.35 0.48 -4.67
C HIS A 172 6.59 0.94 -5.45
N SER A 173 7.40 1.82 -4.85
CA SER A 173 8.68 2.29 -5.40
C SER A 173 9.62 1.12 -5.71
N ILE A 174 9.85 0.24 -4.74
CA ILE A 174 10.73 -0.93 -4.90
C ILE A 174 10.18 -1.85 -5.99
N ASN A 175 8.87 -2.08 -6.02
CA ASN A 175 8.24 -2.93 -7.02
C ASN A 175 8.40 -2.36 -8.45
N ILE A 176 8.30 -1.04 -8.64
CA ILE A 176 8.52 -0.42 -9.95
C ILE A 176 9.99 -0.53 -10.36
N ILE A 177 10.92 -0.25 -9.44
CA ILE A 177 12.37 -0.34 -9.71
C ILE A 177 12.78 -1.78 -10.04
N ASP A 178 12.30 -2.76 -9.29
CA ASP A 178 12.56 -4.18 -9.54
C ASP A 178 12.06 -4.62 -10.93
N ARG A 179 10.84 -4.22 -11.27
CA ARG A 179 10.19 -4.64 -12.51
C ARG A 179 10.81 -4.05 -13.76
N TYR A 180 11.21 -2.78 -13.73
CA TYR A 180 11.64 -2.06 -14.93
C TYR A 180 13.15 -1.83 -15.02
N ARG A 181 13.88 -1.85 -13.90
CA ARG A 181 15.31 -1.52 -13.87
C ARG A 181 16.19 -2.69 -13.46
N PHE A 182 16.02 -3.20 -12.25
CA PHE A 182 16.94 -4.18 -11.67
C PHE A 182 16.16 -5.29 -10.96
N PRO A 183 15.93 -6.44 -11.62
CA PRO A 183 15.26 -7.55 -10.97
C PRO A 183 16.19 -8.16 -9.91
N PHE A 184 15.75 -8.22 -8.65
CA PHE A 184 16.49 -8.88 -7.57
C PHE A 184 15.60 -9.87 -6.82
N LYS A 185 16.14 -11.04 -6.43
CA LYS A 185 15.32 -12.11 -5.83
C LYS A 185 14.63 -11.68 -4.53
N LEU A 186 15.26 -10.80 -3.75
CA LEU A 186 14.73 -10.31 -2.48
C LEU A 186 13.58 -9.30 -2.62
N SER A 187 13.38 -8.74 -3.81
CA SER A 187 12.42 -7.63 -4.03
C SER A 187 11.01 -8.04 -3.68
N LYS A 188 10.61 -9.24 -4.09
CA LYS A 188 9.28 -9.80 -3.84
C LYS A 188 8.99 -9.90 -2.34
N ALA A 189 9.99 -10.32 -1.56
CA ALA A 189 9.87 -10.44 -0.11
C ALA A 189 9.76 -9.05 0.55
N ILE A 190 10.63 -8.10 0.19
CA ILE A 190 10.62 -6.74 0.74
C ILE A 190 9.32 -6.00 0.39
N VAL A 191 8.90 -6.05 -0.88
CA VAL A 191 7.66 -5.42 -1.35
C VAL A 191 6.46 -5.97 -0.60
N ALA A 192 6.39 -7.28 -0.40
CA ALA A 192 5.29 -7.87 0.35
C ALA A 192 5.35 -7.55 1.85
N ALA A 193 6.54 -7.55 2.45
CA ALA A 193 6.71 -7.17 3.85
C ALA A 193 6.22 -5.73 4.09
N PHE A 194 6.71 -4.77 3.31
CA PHE A 194 6.27 -3.38 3.40
C PHE A 194 4.80 -3.21 3.02
N GLY A 195 4.32 -3.98 2.03
CA GLY A 195 2.91 -4.02 1.67
C GLY A 195 2.02 -4.47 2.83
N PHE A 196 2.30 -5.61 3.45
CA PHE A 196 1.49 -6.14 4.54
C PHE A 196 1.58 -5.31 5.80
N ILE A 197 2.79 -4.88 6.19
CA ILE A 197 2.97 -4.00 7.35
C ILE A 197 2.27 -2.65 7.09
N GLY A 198 2.34 -2.14 5.86
CA GLY A 198 1.65 -0.91 5.46
C GLY A 198 0.14 -0.98 5.66
N HIS A 199 -0.51 -1.99 5.06
CA HIS A 199 -1.95 -2.21 5.23
C HIS A 199 -2.33 -2.52 6.69
N PHE A 200 -1.50 -3.29 7.39
CA PHE A 200 -1.70 -3.58 8.80
C PHE A 200 -1.75 -2.31 9.66
N LEU A 201 -0.81 -1.38 9.46
CA LEU A 201 -0.77 -0.13 10.20
C LEU A 201 -1.96 0.78 9.88
N ILE A 202 -2.42 0.80 8.62
CA ILE A 202 -3.64 1.53 8.25
C ILE A 202 -4.87 0.91 8.93
N ILE A 203 -5.00 -0.41 8.96
CA ILE A 203 -6.17 -1.05 9.59
C ILE A 203 -6.12 -0.92 11.11
N ARG A 204 -4.92 -0.99 11.70
CA ARG A 204 -4.71 -0.78 13.14
C ARG A 204 -5.24 0.58 13.59
N SER A 205 -5.19 1.61 12.73
CA SER A 205 -5.71 2.93 13.08
C SER A 205 -7.21 2.96 13.34
N LEU A 206 -7.97 1.97 12.85
CA LEU A 206 -9.42 1.85 13.10
C LEU A 206 -9.74 1.35 14.52
N PHE A 207 -8.74 0.84 15.24
CA PHE A 207 -8.89 0.30 16.59
C PHE A 207 -8.27 1.17 17.68
N LEU A 208 -7.62 2.27 17.28
CA LEU A 208 -6.96 3.25 18.15
C LEU A 208 -7.84 4.50 18.27
#